data_AF-A0A261BWY8-F1
#
_entry.id   AF-A0A261BWY8-F1
#
_cell.length_a   1.000
_cell.length_b   1.000
_cell.length_c   1.000
_cell.angle_alpha   90.00
_cell.angle_beta   90.00
_cell.angle_gamma   90.00
#
_symmetry.space_group_name_H-M   'P 1'
#
loop_
_entity.id
_entity.type
_entity.pdbx_description
1 polymer ?
#
loop_
_entity_poly.entity_id
_entity_poly.type
_entity_poly.pdbx_seq_one_letter_code
_entity_poly.pdbx_strand_id
1 'polypeptide(L)'
;MAKCVTVTIPKHIEELVNTEISPMRSEKIADYCKKVSKRTDRPIGSMLMARHTSSLEYVFDVLHSQMKARKTMLNGRKCATISIDESTKLNLYRSRADCLYVVVKVYARGSAIDQVD
;
A
#
# COMPACT_ATOMS: atom_id res chain seq x y z
N MET A 1 -2.57 49.44 7.97
CA MET A 1 -3.65 48.54 7.50
C MET A 1 -3.00 47.40 6.74
N ALA A 2 -2.96 46.18 7.31
CA ALA A 2 -2.32 45.03 6.67
C ALA A 2 -3.32 44.29 5.78
N LYS A 3 -2.93 44.01 4.52
CA LYS A 3 -3.72 43.28 3.53
C LYS A 3 -3.49 41.78 3.74
N CYS A 4 -4.50 41.03 4.18
CA CYS A 4 -4.44 39.56 4.15
C CYS A 4 -4.52 39.10 2.70
N VAL A 5 -3.47 38.45 2.22
CA VAL A 5 -3.47 37.75 0.94
C VAL A 5 -3.74 36.27 1.22
N THR A 6 -4.90 35.78 0.81
CA THR A 6 -5.22 34.36 0.87
C THR A 6 -4.56 33.68 -0.32
N VAL A 7 -3.41 33.03 -0.09
CA VAL A 7 -2.75 32.22 -1.12
C VAL A 7 -3.48 30.88 -1.18
N THR A 8 -4.16 30.61 -2.29
CA THR A 8 -4.73 29.29 -2.57
C THR A 8 -3.62 28.38 -3.05
N ILE A 9 -3.17 27.48 -2.18
CA ILE A 9 -2.16 26.47 -2.54
C ILE A 9 -2.86 25.45 -3.47
N PRO A 10 -2.33 25.18 -4.68
CA PRO A 10 -2.90 24.15 -5.54
C PRO A 10 -2.91 22.80 -4.82
N LYS A 11 -4.03 22.09 -4.95
CA LYS A 11 -4.43 20.85 -4.25
C LYS A 11 -3.55 19.62 -4.56
N HIS A 12 -2.30 19.82 -4.97
CA HIS A 12 -1.40 18.82 -5.52
C HIS A 12 -0.03 18.76 -4.82
N ILE A 13 0.04 19.19 -3.56
CA ILE A 13 1.26 19.05 -2.75
C ILE A 13 0.90 18.38 -1.41
N GLU A 14 0.54 17.11 -1.45
CA GLU A 14 0.66 16.17 -0.32
C GLU A 14 0.97 14.74 -0.79
N GLU A 15 1.77 14.57 -1.86
CA GLU A 15 2.16 13.23 -2.35
C GLU A 15 3.67 13.09 -2.58
N LEU A 16 4.47 13.77 -1.76
CA LEU A 16 5.93 13.67 -1.75
C LEU A 16 6.44 13.22 -0.39
N VAL A 17 6.16 11.98 -0.01
CA VAL A 17 6.94 11.27 1.02
C VAL A 17 7.15 9.82 0.58
N ASN A 18 8.32 9.56 -0.03
CA ASN A 18 8.91 8.26 -0.36
C ASN A 18 8.60 7.62 -1.72
N THR A 19 8.60 8.39 -2.82
CA THR A 19 8.74 7.80 -4.15
C THR A 19 10.21 7.38 -4.37
N GLU A 20 10.58 6.14 -4.06
CA GLU A 20 11.86 5.58 -4.50
C GLU A 20 11.87 5.56 -6.04
N ILE A 21 12.79 6.31 -6.64
CA ILE A 21 12.91 6.48 -8.10
C ILE A 21 13.52 5.20 -8.74
N SER A 22 14.23 4.40 -7.94
CA SER A 22 14.73 3.08 -8.32
C SER A 22 13.67 1.99 -8.11
N PRO A 23 13.64 0.93 -8.93
CA PRO A 23 12.76 -0.21 -8.69
C PRO A 23 13.03 -0.81 -7.30
N MET A 24 12.01 -0.77 -6.45
CA MET A 24 12.09 -1.37 -5.13
C MET A 24 12.08 -2.90 -5.27
N ARG A 25 13.05 -3.58 -4.65
CA ARG A 25 13.10 -5.05 -4.64
C ARG A 25 11.93 -5.64 -3.85
N SER A 26 11.52 -6.86 -4.18
CA SER A 26 10.45 -7.59 -3.45
C SER A 26 10.72 -7.68 -1.95
N GLU A 27 11.98 -7.90 -1.56
CA GLU A 27 12.39 -7.99 -0.16
C GLU A 27 12.24 -6.64 0.57
N LYS A 28 12.47 -5.53 -0.13
CA LYS A 28 12.29 -4.18 0.42
C LYS A 28 10.81 -3.83 0.59
N ILE A 29 9.97 -4.24 -0.36
CA ILE A 29 8.52 -4.14 -0.23
C ILE A 29 8.02 -4.95 0.98
N ALA A 30 8.53 -6.17 1.15
CA ALA A 30 8.18 -7.02 2.29
C ALA A 30 8.64 -6.43 3.62
N ASP A 31 9.88 -5.91 3.69
CA ASP A 31 10.40 -5.21 4.87
C ASP A 31 9.56 -3.97 5.21
N TYR A 32 9.15 -3.20 4.21
CA TYR A 32 8.23 -2.08 4.40
C TYR A 32 6.88 -2.54 4.97
N CYS A 33 6.26 -3.57 4.38
CA CYS A 33 5.00 -4.12 4.86
C CYS A 33 5.12 -4.60 6.31
N LYS A 34 6.23 -5.27 6.67
CA LYS A 34 6.53 -5.73 8.02
C LYS A 34 6.67 -4.62 9.05
N LYS A 35 7.26 -3.49 8.66
CA LYS A 35 7.34 -2.30 9.51
C LYS A 35 5.96 -1.68 9.71
N VAL A 36 5.19 -1.57 8.63
CA VAL A 36 3.85 -0.95 8.66
C VAL A 36 2.86 -1.81 9.43
N SER A 37 2.89 -3.13 9.28
CA SER A 37 1.94 -4.02 9.95
C SER A 37 2.08 -4.05 11.48
N LYS A 38 3.17 -3.50 12.01
CA LYS A 38 3.40 -3.35 13.46
C LYS A 38 2.92 -2.01 14.02
N ARG A 39 2.46 -1.10 13.16
CA ARG A 39 2.04 0.25 13.52
C ARG A 39 0.52 0.37 13.48
N THR A 40 -0.11 0.23 14.64
CA THR A 40 -1.58 0.37 14.81
C THR A 40 -2.04 1.83 14.79
N ASP A 41 -1.10 2.78 14.92
CA ASP A 41 -1.36 4.22 14.86
C ASP A 41 -1.55 4.74 13.42
N ARG A 42 -1.30 3.89 12.41
CA ARG A 42 -1.30 4.34 11.02
C ARG A 42 -2.74 4.56 10.51
N PRO A 43 -3.09 5.75 10.01
CA PRO A 43 -4.46 6.03 9.61
C PRO A 43 -4.88 5.25 8.37
N ILE A 44 -6.15 4.85 8.33
CA ILE A 44 -6.79 4.29 7.14
C ILE A 44 -6.58 5.21 5.95
N GLY A 45 -6.28 4.64 4.78
CA GLY A 45 -5.98 5.39 3.58
C GLY A 45 -4.48 5.66 3.37
N SER A 46 -3.65 5.53 4.41
CA SER A 46 -2.20 5.67 4.29
C SER A 46 -1.64 4.74 3.22
N MET A 47 -0.82 5.28 2.32
CA MET A 47 -0.37 4.59 1.13
C MET A 47 1.12 4.80 0.85
N LEU A 48 1.76 3.77 0.28
CA LEU A 48 3.03 3.84 -0.43
C LEU A 48 2.78 3.37 -1.86
N MET A 49 3.31 4.11 -2.83
CA MET A 49 3.41 3.66 -4.21
C MET A 49 4.90 3.47 -4.53
N ALA A 50 5.27 2.27 -4.98
CA ALA A 50 6.66 1.94 -5.28
C ALA A 50 6.76 1.36 -6.69
N ARG A 51 7.77 1.80 -7.44
CA ARG A 51 8.09 1.20 -8.73
C ARG A 51 8.62 -0.20 -8.48
N HIS A 52 8.05 -1.21 -9.14
CA HIS A 52 8.39 -2.60 -8.94
C HIS A 52 8.19 -3.40 -10.21
N THR A 53 9.27 -3.99 -10.71
CA THR A 53 9.31 -4.67 -12.01
C THR A 53 9.14 -6.18 -11.91
N SER A 54 9.26 -6.78 -10.73
CA SER A 54 9.10 -8.24 -10.58
C SER A 54 7.64 -8.68 -10.68
N SER A 55 7.46 -9.99 -10.82
CA SER A 55 6.13 -10.61 -10.76
C SER A 55 5.45 -10.28 -9.44
N LEU A 56 4.18 -9.86 -9.52
CA LEU A 56 3.38 -9.57 -8.34
C LEU A 56 3.13 -10.83 -7.51
N GLU A 57 2.98 -11.99 -8.16
CA GLU A 57 2.79 -13.28 -7.47
C GLU A 57 4.01 -13.62 -6.59
N TYR A 58 5.23 -13.33 -7.06
CA TYR A 58 6.44 -13.52 -6.25
C TYR A 58 6.42 -12.65 -4.99
N VAL A 59 5.95 -11.40 -5.09
CA VAL A 59 5.79 -10.54 -3.90
C VAL A 59 4.74 -11.10 -2.94
N PHE A 60 3.63 -11.61 -3.48
CA PHE A 60 2.60 -12.25 -2.66
C PHE A 60 3.13 -13.48 -1.93
N ASP A 61 3.92 -14.31 -2.58
CA ASP A 61 4.50 -15.52 -1.97
C ASP A 61 5.51 -15.16 -0.87
N VAL A 62 6.34 -14.13 -1.09
CA VAL A 62 7.25 -13.58 -0.06
C VAL A 62 6.45 -13.08 1.14
N LEU A 63 5.38 -12.31 0.92
CA LEU A 63 4.53 -11.79 1.99
C LEU A 63 3.76 -12.90 2.72
N HIS A 64 3.28 -13.91 1.99
CA HIS A 64 2.64 -15.08 2.58
C HIS A 64 3.61 -15.81 3.52
N SER A 65 4.82 -16.11 3.03
CA SER A 65 5.86 -16.81 3.79
C SER A 65 6.30 -16.02 5.04
N GLN A 66 6.56 -14.73 4.92
CA GLN A 66 7.13 -13.93 6.02
C GLN A 66 6.09 -13.36 6.99
N MET A 67 4.86 -13.16 6.54
CA MET A 67 3.86 -12.37 7.26
C MET A 67 2.48 -13.02 7.32
N LYS A 68 2.33 -14.26 6.84
CA LYS A 68 1.04 -14.96 6.73
C LYS A 68 0.00 -14.15 5.96
N ALA A 69 0.47 -13.39 4.96
CA ALA A 69 -0.42 -12.62 4.09
C ALA A 69 -1.34 -13.56 3.32
N ARG A 70 -2.63 -13.22 3.22
CA ARG A 70 -3.62 -13.98 2.46
C ARG A 70 -3.75 -13.41 1.06
N LYS A 71 -3.98 -14.25 0.05
CA LYS A 71 -4.36 -13.81 -1.30
C LYS A 71 -5.85 -13.47 -1.29
N THR A 72 -6.20 -12.25 -1.67
CA THR A 72 -7.56 -11.72 -1.61
C THR A 72 -7.90 -10.91 -2.86
N MET A 73 -9.17 -10.53 -2.99
CA MET A 73 -9.67 -9.64 -4.03
C MET A 73 -10.15 -8.31 -3.42
N LEU A 74 -9.63 -7.20 -3.94
CA LEU A 74 -10.08 -5.85 -3.62
C LEU A 74 -10.50 -5.15 -4.90
N ASN A 75 -11.78 -4.78 -5.01
CA ASN A 75 -12.34 -4.11 -6.18
C ASN A 75 -12.02 -4.82 -7.50
N GLY A 76 -12.08 -6.16 -7.52
CA GLY A 76 -11.75 -6.99 -8.69
C GLY A 76 -10.26 -7.12 -9.00
N ARG A 77 -9.36 -6.86 -8.04
CA ARG A 77 -7.91 -7.01 -8.20
C ARG A 77 -7.36 -7.97 -7.17
N LYS A 78 -6.42 -8.83 -7.58
CA LYS A 78 -5.65 -9.67 -6.67
C LYS A 78 -4.79 -8.81 -5.74
N CYS A 79 -4.76 -9.18 -4.47
CA CYS A 79 -4.02 -8.51 -3.42
C CYS A 79 -3.34 -9.52 -2.49
N ALA A 80 -2.26 -9.11 -1.84
CA ALA A 80 -1.84 -9.70 -0.59
C ALA A 80 -2.41 -8.87 0.57
N THR A 81 -3.09 -9.51 1.50
CA THR A 81 -3.71 -8.89 2.68
C THR A 81 -3.04 -9.36 3.95
N ILE A 82 -2.66 -8.40 4.80
CA ILE A 82 -2.06 -8.64 6.12
C ILE A 82 -2.93 -7.94 7.15
N SER A 83 -3.30 -8.63 8.22
CA SER A 83 -4.01 -7.98 9.34
C SER A 83 -3.01 -7.15 10.15
N ILE A 84 -3.38 -5.91 10.47
CA ILE A 84 -2.58 -5.05 11.36
C ILE A 84 -3.12 -5.20 12.78
N ASP A 85 -4.43 -4.99 12.93
CA ASP A 85 -5.18 -5.14 14.17
C ASP A 85 -6.62 -5.62 13.88
N GLU A 86 -7.51 -5.51 14.87
CA GLU A 86 -8.90 -5.95 14.76
C GLU A 86 -9.73 -5.11 13.78
N SER A 87 -9.32 -3.86 13.55
CA SER A 87 -10.04 -2.83 12.78
C SER A 87 -9.39 -2.48 11.44
N THR A 88 -8.09 -2.75 11.27
CA THR A 88 -7.34 -2.36 10.07
C THR A 88 -6.54 -3.51 9.43
N LYS A 89 -6.33 -3.40 8.12
CA LYS A 89 -5.54 -4.32 7.31
C LYS A 89 -4.67 -3.58 6.30
N LEU A 90 -3.54 -4.19 5.97
CA LEU A 90 -2.64 -3.74 4.92
C LEU A 90 -2.91 -4.55 3.65
N ASN A 91 -3.12 -3.87 2.52
CA ASN A 91 -3.26 -4.50 1.22
C ASN A 91 -2.12 -4.08 0.29
N LEU A 92 -1.54 -5.06 -0.40
CA LEU A 92 -0.61 -4.85 -1.49
C LEU A 92 -1.23 -5.29 -2.82
N TYR A 93 -1.23 -4.42 -3.83
CA TYR A 93 -1.76 -4.73 -5.17
C TYR A 93 -1.06 -3.93 -6.27
N ARG A 94 -1.25 -4.32 -7.54
CA ARG A 94 -0.75 -3.54 -8.69
C ARG A 94 -1.58 -2.27 -8.89
N SER A 95 -0.91 -1.15 -9.17
CA SER A 95 -1.60 0.06 -9.62
C SER A 95 -2.36 -0.22 -10.94
N ARG A 96 -3.54 0.40 -11.09
CA ARG A 96 -4.33 0.32 -12.34
C ARG A 96 -3.87 1.34 -13.37
N ALA A 97 -3.36 2.48 -12.91
CA ALA A 97 -2.89 3.55 -13.78
C ALA A 97 -1.54 3.18 -14.42
N ASP A 98 -0.70 2.44 -13.70
CA ASP A 98 0.62 2.03 -14.17
C ASP A 98 1.01 0.67 -13.59
N CYS A 99 1.17 -0.33 -14.45
CA CYS A 99 1.52 -1.70 -14.06
C CYS A 99 2.97 -1.85 -13.56
N LEU A 100 3.81 -0.82 -13.71
CA LEU A 100 5.14 -0.77 -13.12
C LEU A 100 5.13 -0.40 -11.64
N TYR A 101 3.96 -0.07 -11.07
CA TYR A 101 3.85 0.32 -9.67
C TYR A 101 3.04 -0.69 -8.86
N VAL A 102 3.53 -0.95 -7.65
CA VAL A 102 2.77 -1.60 -6.59
C VAL A 102 2.31 -0.56 -5.59
N VAL A 103 1.15 -0.82 -5.02
CA VAL A 103 0.50 0.03 -4.03
C VAL A 103 0.37 -0.78 -2.75
N VAL A 104 0.91 -0.23 -1.67
CA VAL A 104 0.71 -0.73 -0.30
C VAL A 104 -0.16 0.27 0.42
N LYS A 105 -1.37 -0.14 0.83
CA LYS A 105 -2.34 0.79 1.43
C LYS A 105 -3.07 0.17 2.62
N VAL A 106 -3.29 1.00 3.64
CA VAL A 106 -4.07 0.64 4.84
C VAL A 106 -5.56 0.81 4.56
N TYR A 107 -6.34 -0.22 4.87
CA TYR A 107 -7.80 -0.24 4.75
C TYR A 107 -8.43 -0.63 6.08
N ALA A 108 -9.72 -0.31 6.23
CA ALA A 108 -10.54 -0.95 7.25
C ALA A 108 -10.59 -2.46 7.01
N ARG A 109 -10.72 -3.23 8.10
CA ARG A 109 -10.98 -4.66 8.01
C ARG A 109 -12.32 -4.89 7.28
N GLY A 110 -12.41 -5.98 6.52
CA GLY A 110 -13.58 -6.30 5.70
C GLY A 110 -13.60 -5.69 4.28
N SER A 111 -12.72 -4.75 3.92
CA SER A 111 -12.77 -4.13 2.57
C SER A 111 -12.39 -5.04 1.39
N ALA A 112 -11.41 -5.94 1.57
CA ALA A 112 -11.07 -7.02 0.63
C ALA A 112 -11.74 -8.35 1.03
N ILE A 113 -12.18 -9.13 0.04
CA ILE A 113 -12.78 -10.46 0.17
C ILE A 113 -11.75 -11.54 -0.14
N ASP A 114 -11.75 -12.67 0.57
CA ASP A 114 -10.78 -13.75 0.33
C ASP A 114 -10.98 -14.34 -1.09
N GLN A 115 -9.87 -14.72 -1.74
CA GLN A 115 -9.97 -15.42 -3.01
C GLN A 115 -10.39 -16.87 -2.69
N VAL A 116 -11.52 -17.31 -3.26
CA VAL A 116 -11.90 -18.72 -3.23
C VAL A 116 -11.07 -19.41 -4.31
N ASP A 117 -10.21 -20.34 -3.89
CA ASP A 117 -9.39 -21.16 -4.79
C ASP A 117 -10.26 -22.05 -5.69
#